data_AF-A0A7K8BC48-F1
#
_entry.id   AF-A0A7K8BC48-F1
#
_cell.length_a   1.000
_cell.length_b   1.000
_cell.length_c   1.000
_cell.angle_alpha   90.00
_cell.angle_beta   90.00
_cell.angle_gamma   90.00
#
_symmetry.space_group_name_H-M   'P 1'
#
loop_
_entity.id
_entity.type
_entity.pdbx_description
1 polymer ?
#
loop_
_entity_poly.entity_id
_entity_poly.type
_entity_poly.pdbx_seq_one_letter_code
_entity_poly.pdbx_strand_id
1 'polypeptide(L)'
;GKEKEPLEQLYRVGPLLGSGGFGSAHPAVPLGSQVAIKRVARDRISQWGELPSGSRVPLEIVLLNKVGSGFHGVIQLLDWFELPDSFVVVMERPEPSQDLFDFITERGFLPEEMARG
;
A
#
# COMPACT_ATOMS: atom_id res chain seq x y z
N GLY A 1 15.75 -2.03 19.50
CA GLY A 1 15.16 -2.57 18.26
C GLY A 1 16.19 -2.44 17.17
N LYS A 2 16.34 -3.41 16.28
CA LYS A 2 17.26 -3.27 15.14
C LYS A 2 16.82 -2.06 14.31
N GLU A 3 17.73 -1.13 14.04
CA GLU A 3 17.51 -0.09 13.03
C GLU A 3 17.16 -0.79 11.71
N LYS A 4 16.02 -0.41 11.10
CA LYS A 4 15.72 -0.80 9.72
C LYS A 4 16.62 0.01 8.80
N GLU A 5 17.15 -0.62 7.76
CA GLU A 5 17.85 0.11 6.70
C GLU A 5 16.92 1.18 6.09
N PRO A 6 17.44 2.36 5.69
CA PRO A 6 16.63 3.41 5.07
C PRO A 6 15.87 2.90 3.83
N LEU A 7 14.66 3.43 3.62
CA LEU A 7 13.80 3.06 2.50
C LEU A 7 14.54 3.16 1.15
N GLU A 8 15.36 4.20 0.98
CA GLU A 8 16.09 4.51 -0.24
C GLU A 8 17.21 3.50 -0.54
N GLN A 9 17.67 2.76 0.48
CA GLN A 9 18.65 1.68 0.32
C GLN A 9 17.98 0.36 -0.10
N LEU A 10 16.71 0.19 0.28
CA LEU A 10 15.96 -1.05 0.06
C LEU A 10 15.14 -1.04 -1.23
N TYR A 11 14.69 0.13 -1.69
CA TYR A 11 13.71 0.26 -2.78
C TYR A 11 14.09 1.36 -3.77
N ARG A 12 13.96 1.05 -5.07
CA ARG A 12 13.98 2.07 -6.13
C ARG A 12 12.54 2.51 -6.45
N VAL A 13 12.20 3.75 -6.10
CA VAL A 13 10.87 4.34 -6.32
C VAL A 13 10.71 4.80 -7.77
N GLY A 14 9.56 4.48 -8.38
CA GLY A 14 9.17 4.87 -9.73
C GLY A 14 8.22 6.08 -9.80
N PRO A 15 7.63 6.36 -10.98
CA PRO A 15 6.72 7.50 -11.19
C PRO A 15 5.43 7.37 -10.37
N LEU A 16 4.69 8.46 -10.15
CA LEU A 16 3.41 8.44 -9.42
C LEU A 16 2.39 7.53 -10.13
N LEU A 17 1.79 6.56 -9.41
CA LEU A 17 0.64 5.78 -9.89
C LEU A 17 -0.66 6.55 -9.69
N GLY A 18 -0.82 7.15 -8.51
CA GLY A 18 -2.04 7.86 -8.15
C GLY A 18 -1.90 8.65 -6.86
N SER A 19 -2.75 9.65 -6.67
CA SER A 19 -2.80 10.45 -5.46
C SER A 19 -4.23 10.83 -5.11
N GLY A 20 -4.53 10.97 -3.81
CA GLY A 20 -5.86 11.34 -3.33
C GLY A 20 -5.92 11.57 -1.83
N GLY A 21 -7.13 11.53 -1.26
CA GLY A 21 -7.35 11.71 0.18
C GLY A 21 -6.59 10.71 1.06
N PHE A 22 -6.19 9.58 0.48
CA PHE A 22 -5.46 8.51 1.16
C PHE A 22 -3.93 8.64 1.05
N GLY A 23 -3.38 9.67 0.40
CA GLY A 23 -1.94 9.85 0.19
C GLY A 23 -1.52 9.72 -1.27
N SER A 24 -0.25 9.40 -1.50
CA SER A 24 0.33 9.18 -2.84
C SER A 24 0.90 7.77 -2.95
N ALA A 25 0.69 7.12 -4.10
CA ALA A 25 1.16 5.77 -4.39
C ALA A 25 2.10 5.78 -5.60
N HIS A 26 3.22 5.07 -5.47
CA HIS A 26 4.26 4.90 -6.50
C HIS A 26 4.56 3.40 -6.67
N PRO A 27 4.93 2.90 -7.85
CA PRO A 27 5.53 1.60 -7.93
C PRO A 27 6.95 1.70 -7.34
N ALA A 28 7.44 0.62 -6.79
CA ALA A 28 8.84 0.48 -6.47
C ALA A 28 9.32 -0.93 -6.75
N VAL A 29 10.64 -1.05 -6.84
CA VAL A 29 11.31 -2.33 -7.04
C VAL A 29 12.21 -2.51 -5.82
N PRO A 30 11.88 -3.38 -4.84
CA PRO A 30 12.92 -3.98 -4.01
C PRO A 30 13.96 -4.61 -4.94
N LEU A 31 15.19 -4.80 -4.48
CA LEU A 31 16.29 -5.34 -5.30
C LEU A 31 16.04 -6.76 -5.92
N GLY A 32 14.80 -7.29 -5.93
CA GLY A 32 14.38 -8.52 -6.62
C GLY A 32 12.88 -8.71 -7.00
N SER A 33 11.92 -7.83 -6.62
CA SER A 33 10.47 -7.99 -6.93
C SER A 33 9.79 -6.63 -7.19
N GLN A 34 8.54 -6.56 -7.68
CA GLN A 34 7.80 -5.30 -7.73
C GLN A 34 6.85 -5.11 -6.55
N VAL A 35 6.72 -3.87 -6.08
CA VAL A 35 5.87 -3.46 -4.95
C VAL A 35 5.17 -2.13 -5.24
N ALA A 36 4.15 -1.82 -4.45
CA ALA A 36 3.56 -0.49 -4.39
C ALA A 36 3.99 0.19 -3.09
N ILE A 37 4.42 1.45 -3.19
CA ILE A 37 4.80 2.29 -2.05
C ILE A 37 3.78 3.41 -1.91
N LYS A 38 3.08 3.42 -0.78
CA LYS A 38 2.13 4.46 -0.41
C LYS A 38 2.70 5.33 0.70
N ARG A 39 2.74 6.65 0.48
CA ARG A 39 3.16 7.64 1.48
C ARG A 39 1.93 8.35 2.04
N VAL A 40 1.85 8.38 3.37
CA VAL A 40 0.77 9.04 4.12
C VAL A 40 1.38 10.11 5.02
N ALA A 41 1.10 11.38 4.73
CA ALA A 41 1.56 12.50 5.54
C ALA A 41 0.92 12.46 6.94
N ARG A 42 1.70 12.74 8.00
CA ARG A 42 1.24 12.61 9.39
C ARG A 42 0.06 13.50 9.72
N ASP A 43 0.04 14.70 9.18
CA ASP A 43 -1.03 15.69 9.35
C ASP A 43 -2.37 15.24 8.74
N ARG A 44 -2.33 14.29 7.80
CA ARG A 44 -3.52 13.67 7.18
C ARG A 44 -3.99 12.41 7.91
N ILE A 45 -3.28 11.94 8.94
CA ILE A 45 -3.66 10.74 9.70
C ILE A 45 -4.67 11.11 10.79
N SER A 46 -5.94 10.84 10.52
CA SER A 46 -7.03 11.02 11.48
C SER A 46 -7.21 9.84 12.44
N GLN A 47 -6.82 8.64 12.03
CA GLN A 47 -7.04 7.41 12.80
C GLN A 47 -5.73 6.68 13.08
N TRP A 48 -5.51 6.38 14.36
CA TRP A 48 -4.29 5.75 14.87
C TRP A 48 -4.64 4.44 15.57
N GLY A 49 -3.70 3.50 15.57
CA GLY A 49 -3.78 2.26 16.32
C GLY A 49 -2.41 1.83 16.83
N GLU A 50 -2.37 0.65 17.45
CA GLU A 50 -1.16 0.07 18.01
C GLU A 50 -0.94 -1.33 17.43
N LEU A 51 0.29 -1.61 16.99
CA LEU A 51 0.71 -2.95 16.58
C LEU A 51 0.98 -3.82 17.82
N PRO A 52 1.00 -5.16 17.69
CA PRO A 52 1.39 -6.06 18.80
C PRO A 52 2.77 -5.76 19.40
N SER A 53 3.65 -5.07 18.66
CA SER A 53 4.94 -4.58 19.12
C SER A 53 4.87 -3.36 20.05
N GLY A 54 3.70 -2.78 20.28
CA GLY A 54 3.50 -1.52 21.01
C GLY A 54 3.72 -0.25 20.16
N SER A 55 4.00 -0.40 18.86
CA SER A 55 4.25 0.73 17.97
C SER A 55 2.95 1.44 17.60
N ARG A 56 2.85 2.75 17.86
CA ARG A 56 1.73 3.59 17.44
C ARG A 56 1.87 3.97 15.97
N VAL A 57 0.93 3.53 15.14
CA VAL A 57 0.97 3.70 13.68
C VAL A 57 -0.40 4.12 13.15
N PRO A 58 -0.51 4.64 11.91
CA PRO A 58 -1.80 4.82 11.27
C PRO A 58 -2.63 3.53 11.28
N LEU A 59 -3.95 3.65 11.51
CA LEU A 59 -4.86 2.51 11.61
C LEU A 59 -4.80 1.59 10.38
N GLU A 60 -4.54 2.17 9.20
CA GLU A 60 -4.33 1.42 7.96
C GLU A 60 -3.28 0.31 8.09
N ILE A 61 -2.13 0.59 8.72
CA ILE A 61 -1.05 -0.39 8.92
C ILE A 61 -1.51 -1.50 9.88
N VAL A 62 -2.26 -1.15 10.94
CA VAL A 62 -2.81 -2.13 11.87
C VAL A 62 -3.79 -3.07 11.17
N LEU A 63 -4.67 -2.53 10.34
CA LEU A 63 -5.68 -3.30 9.61
C LEU A 63 -5.04 -4.21 8.58
N LEU A 64 -4.10 -3.69 7.77
CA LEU A 64 -3.37 -4.50 6.79
C LEU A 64 -2.58 -5.63 7.46
N ASN A 65 -1.93 -5.37 8.60
CA ASN A 65 -1.23 -6.41 9.36
C ASN A 65 -2.17 -7.51 9.87
N LYS A 66 -3.41 -7.18 10.25
CA LYS A 66 -4.41 -8.16 10.73
C LYS A 66 -4.92 -9.09 9.63
N VAL A 67 -5.00 -8.60 8.39
CA VAL A 67 -5.50 -9.36 7.24
C VAL A 67 -4.37 -9.99 6.40
N GLY A 68 -3.11 -9.69 6.75
CA GLY A 68 -1.90 -10.11 6.02
C GLY A 68 -1.56 -11.60 6.07
N SER A 69 -2.44 -12.44 6.62
CA SER A 69 -2.26 -13.90 6.63
C SER A 69 -3.51 -14.59 6.06
N GLY A 70 -3.37 -15.17 4.87
CA GLY A 70 -4.32 -16.17 4.34
C GLY A 70 -5.44 -15.65 3.43
N PHE A 71 -5.45 -14.37 3.04
CA PHE A 71 -6.48 -13.81 2.16
C PHE A 71 -5.90 -13.30 0.84
N HIS A 72 -6.06 -14.08 -0.23
CA HIS A 72 -5.60 -13.72 -1.59
C HIS A 72 -6.36 -12.55 -2.23
N GLY A 73 -7.51 -12.17 -1.69
CA GLY A 73 -8.32 -11.05 -2.20
C GLY A 73 -7.95 -9.68 -1.61
N VAL A 74 -6.94 -9.60 -0.75
CA VAL A 74 -6.51 -8.36 -0.10
C VAL A 74 -5.03 -8.11 -0.37
N ILE A 75 -4.72 -6.88 -0.80
CA ILE A 75 -3.35 -6.43 -1.02
C ILE A 75 -2.53 -6.59 0.27
N GLN A 76 -1.51 -7.42 0.21
CA GLN A 76 -0.64 -7.74 1.33
C GLN A 76 0.28 -6.57 1.71
N LEU A 77 0.41 -6.32 3.02
CA LEU A 77 1.45 -5.48 3.59
C LEU A 77 2.77 -6.26 3.64
N LEU A 78 3.79 -5.75 2.97
CA LEU A 78 5.12 -6.35 2.95
C LEU A 78 6.03 -5.70 3.99
N ASP A 79 5.97 -4.38 4.11
CA ASP A 79 6.74 -3.63 5.10
C ASP A 79 6.13 -2.24 5.34
N TRP A 80 6.63 -1.54 6.35
CA TRP A 80 6.32 -0.13 6.61
C TRP A 80 7.47 0.60 7.28
N PHE A 81 7.54 1.92 7.05
CA PHE A 81 8.55 2.81 7.58
C PHE A 81 7.91 4.05 8.20
N GLU A 82 8.50 4.52 9.28
CA GLU A 82 8.16 5.79 9.90
C GLU A 82 9.22 6.82 9.49
N LEU A 83 8.77 7.94 8.92
CA LEU A 83 9.59 9.09 8.56
C LEU A 83 9.19 10.29 9.45
N PRO A 84 10.02 11.35 9.55
CA PRO A 84 9.71 12.50 10.40
C PRO A 84 8.34 13.13 10.12
N ASP A 85 7.93 13.20 8.86
CA ASP A 85 6.71 13.89 8.41
C ASP A 85 5.61 12.96 7.89
N SER A 86 5.88 11.65 7.80
CA SER A 86 5.02 10.70 7.10
C SER A 86 5.23 9.25 7.53
N PHE A 87 4.29 8.39 7.14
CA PHE A 87 4.45 6.95 7.14
C PHE A 87 4.52 6.43 5.70
N VAL A 88 5.31 5.40 5.50
CA VAL A 88 5.45 4.70 4.22
C VAL A 88 4.93 3.28 4.40
N VAL A 89 4.03 2.85 3.52
CA VAL A 89 3.43 1.52 3.49
C VAL A 89 3.88 0.82 2.21
N VAL A 90 4.57 -0.31 2.36
CA VAL A 90 5.06 -1.12 1.24
C VAL A 90 4.14 -2.32 1.07
N MET A 91 3.59 -2.47 -0.11
CA MET A 91 2.51 -3.41 -0.40
C MET A 91 2.85 -4.25 -1.62
N GLU A 92 2.23 -5.43 -1.74
CA GLU A 92 2.31 -6.19 -2.98
C GLU A 92 1.77 -5.40 -4.17
N ARG A 93 2.32 -5.67 -5.35
CA ARG A 93 1.84 -5.11 -6.61
C ARG A 93 1.65 -6.24 -7.62
N PRO A 94 0.41 -6.65 -7.91
CA PRO A 94 0.15 -7.62 -8.97
C PRO A 94 0.61 -7.07 -10.33
N GLU A 95 1.15 -7.95 -11.18
CA GLU A 95 1.48 -7.63 -12.56
C GLU A 95 0.96 -8.70 -13.54
N PRO A 96 0.26 -8.29 -14.62
CA PRO A 96 -0.24 -6.93 -14.89
C PRO A 96 -1.34 -6.51 -13.91
N SER A 97 -1.52 -5.20 -13.68
CA SER A 97 -2.59 -4.65 -12.85
C SER A 97 -3.24 -3.42 -13.48
N GLN A 98 -4.55 -3.30 -13.26
CA GLN A 98 -5.39 -2.15 -13.56
C GLN A 98 -6.42 -2.03 -12.44
N ASP A 99 -6.70 -0.83 -11.95
CA ASP A 99 -7.77 -0.67 -10.96
C ASP A 99 -9.15 -0.77 -11.61
N LEU A 100 -10.15 -1.13 -10.79
CA LEU A 100 -11.50 -1.40 -11.29
C LEU A 100 -12.18 -0.12 -11.82
N PHE A 101 -11.80 1.06 -11.31
CA PHE A 101 -12.38 2.31 -11.77
C PHE A 101 -11.94 2.60 -13.21
N ASP A 102 -10.65 2.48 -13.49
CA ASP A 102 -10.11 2.63 -14.84
C ASP A 102 -10.65 1.54 -15.78
N PHE A 103 -10.70 0.28 -15.33
CA PHE A 103 -11.24 -0.83 -16.12
C PHE A 103 -12.70 -0.59 -16.56
N ILE A 104 -13.55 -0.09 -15.66
CA ILE A 104 -14.94 0.28 -15.97
C ILE A 104 -14.97 1.53 -16.86
N THR A 105 -14.12 2.52 -16.58
CA THR A 105 -14.06 3.77 -17.36
C THR A 105 -13.73 3.49 -18.82
N GLU A 106 -12.84 2.53 -19.09
CA GLU A 106 -12.45 2.13 -20.44
C GLU A 106 -13.51 1.26 -21.15
N ARG A 107 -14.20 0.38 -20.41
CA ARG A 107 -15.11 -0.63 -21.00
C ARG A 107 -16.59 -0.27 -20.95
N GLY A 108 -16.97 0.71 -20.12
CA GLY A 108 -18.37 1.01 -19.81
C GLY A 108 -19.02 -0.09 -18.96
N PHE A 109 -20.28 -0.41 -19.24
CA PHE A 109 -21.03 -1.40 -18.47
C PHE A 109 -20.43 -2.81 -18.62
N LEU A 110 -20.19 -3.45 -17.48
CA LEU A 110 -19.72 -4.85 -17.44
C LEU A 110 -20.92 -5.80 -17.55
N PRO A 111 -20.83 -6.89 -18.35
CA PRO A 111 -21.83 -7.95 -18.34
C PRO A 111 -22.00 -8.53 -16.93
N GLU A 112 -23.23 -8.88 -16.54
CA GLU A 112 -23.51 -9.42 -15.20
C GLU A 112 -22.66 -10.66 -14.86
N GLU A 113 -22.41 -11.52 -15.85
CA GLU A 113 -21.56 -12.71 -15.67
C GLU A 113 -20.16 -12.33 -15.18
N MET A 114 -19.58 -11.23 -15.69
CA MET A 114 -18.28 -10.73 -15.28
C MET A 114 -18.32 -10.00 -13.94
N ALA A 115 -19.47 -9.41 -13.58
CA ALA A 115 -19.65 -8.67 -12.34
C ALA A 115 -19.95 -9.55 -11.11
N ARG A 116 -20.30 -10.83 -11.31
CA ARG A 116 -20.74 -11.73 -10.22
C ARG A 116 -19.64 -12.14 -9.24
N GLY A 117 -18.37 -12.13 -9.66
CA GLY A 117 -17.21 -12.46 -8.81
C GLY A 117 -17.04 -13.95 -8.54
#